data_AF-A0ABD3QT76-F1
#
_entry.id   AF-A0ABD3QT76-F1
#
_cell.length_a   1.000
_cell.length_b   1.000
_cell.length_c   1.000
_cell.angle_alpha   90.00
_cell.angle_beta   90.00
_cell.angle_gamma   90.00
#
_symmetry.space_group_name_H-M   'P 1'
#
loop_
_entity.id
_entity.type
_entity.pdbx_description
1 polymer ?
#
loop_
_entity_poly.entity_id
_entity_poly.type
_entity_poly.pdbx_seq_one_letter_code
_entity_poly.pdbx_strand_id
1 'polypeptide(L)'
;MASSPLSARILPIRTNQEEEDASLTSSQSSEESFCSPFPNDEALDAYLESIAPPRELICPITQELLRDPVLCSDGHTYERSSLVTWFSMGRNRSPVTNSLLEDTSVERLVNNLAVSGMANMHREKLGRVLLNICAGVKRRGGQCGDGGVRIEGLVDAGADVNVRGVGGNTPLHLLIQSGNINLSIHLLNHDANVTLTNDAGMDCIATAEEMLLKIQSRQIDSQESIDDWNGFIEELKRKEALEKARTEARDRARTQANDEHRERQRTLAANARASNSDNGTNIRGLGRLEDGIGYFPSLAALQFQSSIPGPSPSVAQYENREKERLDRILKIVGGIVFLYFLLS
;
A
#
# COMPACT_ATOMS: atom_id res chain seq x y z
N MET A 1 14.79 42.26 2.53
CA MET A 1 13.74 42.92 1.73
C MET A 1 13.41 41.96 0.60
N ALA A 2 12.57 40.94 0.83
CA ALA A 2 11.09 40.94 0.83
C ALA A 2 10.46 41.09 -0.57
N SER A 3 9.48 40.20 -0.86
CA SER A 3 8.57 40.07 -2.04
C SER A 3 9.17 39.42 -3.30
N SER A 4 8.61 38.38 -3.95
CA SER A 4 7.33 37.66 -3.90
C SER A 4 7.44 36.29 -4.64
N PRO A 5 6.46 35.37 -4.52
CA PRO A 5 6.61 33.95 -4.91
C PRO A 5 6.28 33.70 -6.39
N LEU A 6 6.98 32.73 -7.00
CA LEU A 6 6.71 32.24 -8.35
C LEU A 6 5.38 31.46 -8.35
N SER A 7 4.38 32.08 -8.98
CA SER A 7 3.12 31.46 -9.40
C SER A 7 3.41 30.42 -10.49
N ALA A 8 3.16 29.15 -10.22
CA ALA A 8 3.14 28.11 -11.24
C ALA A 8 1.83 28.23 -12.04
N ARG A 9 1.91 28.74 -13.27
CA ARG A 9 0.86 28.57 -14.29
C ARG A 9 1.41 27.62 -15.35
N ILE A 10 0.81 26.45 -15.46
CA ILE A 10 0.90 25.58 -16.63
C ILE A 10 -0.10 26.12 -17.65
N LEU A 11 0.37 26.53 -18.82
CA LEU A 11 -0.40 26.53 -20.07
C LEU A 11 0.54 26.19 -21.24
N PRO A 12 0.10 25.39 -22.23
CA PRO A 12 0.90 25.11 -23.42
C PRO A 12 0.97 26.35 -24.33
N ILE A 13 2.16 26.62 -24.86
CA ILE A 13 2.44 27.68 -25.83
C ILE A 13 1.73 27.32 -27.15
N ARG A 14 0.75 28.16 -27.54
CA ARG A 14 0.14 28.16 -28.86
C ARG A 14 0.76 29.31 -29.65
N THR A 15 1.60 29.02 -30.64
CA THR A 15 2.06 30.00 -31.64
C THR A 15 1.23 29.80 -32.91
N ASN A 16 0.45 30.81 -33.29
CA ASN A 16 -0.25 30.87 -34.58
C ASN A 16 0.34 31.98 -35.46
N GLN A 17 0.47 31.63 -36.75
CA GLN A 17 0.55 32.41 -38.01
C GLN A 17 1.67 31.79 -38.85
N GLU A 18 1.39 31.17 -40.01
CA GLU A 18 0.87 31.79 -41.25
C GLU A 18 -0.15 30.92 -42.03
N GLU A 19 -1.01 31.60 -42.80
CA GLU A 19 -2.01 31.16 -43.81
C GLU A 19 -1.30 30.55 -45.04
N GLU A 20 -1.79 29.57 -45.82
CA GLU A 20 -2.87 29.48 -46.83
C GLU A 20 -2.78 27.99 -47.31
N ASP A 21 -3.83 27.18 -47.52
CA ASP A 21 -4.64 27.14 -48.74
C ASP A 21 -5.71 26.02 -48.69
N ALA A 22 -6.89 26.37 -49.21
CA ALA A 22 -7.82 25.57 -50.02
C ALA A 22 -8.44 24.22 -49.54
N SER A 23 -9.77 24.28 -49.46
CA SER A 23 -10.76 23.31 -49.99
C SER A 23 -11.41 22.27 -49.05
N LEU A 24 -12.66 22.59 -48.69
CA LEU A 24 -13.86 21.75 -48.83
C LEU A 24 -13.70 20.25 -48.51
N THR A 25 -14.12 19.82 -47.32
CA THR A 25 -15.22 18.85 -47.20
C THR A 25 -16.00 19.12 -45.91
N SER A 26 -17.27 19.42 -46.06
CA SER A 26 -18.26 19.38 -44.99
C SER A 26 -18.50 17.93 -44.61
N SER A 27 -18.08 17.53 -43.40
CA SER A 27 -18.62 16.35 -42.75
C SER A 27 -18.96 16.74 -41.32
N GLN A 28 -20.25 16.86 -41.06
CA GLN A 28 -20.80 17.07 -39.72
C GLN A 28 -20.36 15.90 -38.83
N SER A 29 -19.35 16.10 -37.99
CA SER A 29 -19.16 15.31 -36.78
C SER A 29 -19.94 16.00 -35.68
N SER A 30 -21.07 15.41 -35.30
CA SER A 30 -21.82 15.77 -34.11
C SER A 30 -20.89 15.80 -32.90
N GLU A 31 -20.54 17.01 -32.44
CA GLU A 31 -19.99 17.25 -31.13
C GLU A 31 -21.00 16.71 -30.11
N GLU A 32 -20.78 15.50 -29.63
CA GLU A 32 -21.46 15.00 -28.44
C GLU A 32 -21.20 16.02 -27.32
N SER A 33 -22.26 16.63 -26.80
CA SER A 33 -22.15 17.65 -25.76
C SER A 33 -21.55 17.02 -24.50
N PHE A 34 -20.23 17.08 -24.38
CA PHE A 34 -19.50 16.62 -23.22
C PHE A 34 -19.84 17.56 -22.07
N CYS A 35 -20.76 17.14 -21.21
CA CYS A 35 -21.03 17.84 -19.96
C CYS A 35 -19.78 17.69 -19.12
N SER A 36 -18.98 18.76 -19.00
CA SER A 36 -17.81 18.77 -18.13
C SER A 36 -18.24 18.31 -16.73
N PRO A 37 -17.47 17.44 -16.05
CA PRO A 37 -17.69 17.03 -14.66
C PRO A 37 -17.99 18.20 -13.71
N PHE A 38 -17.42 19.34 -14.05
CA PHE A 38 -17.46 20.59 -13.30
C PHE A 38 -18.10 21.67 -14.17
N PRO A 39 -18.91 22.56 -13.56
CA PRO A 39 -19.61 23.61 -14.29
C PRO A 39 -18.65 24.62 -14.96
N ASN A 40 -17.42 24.76 -14.45
CA ASN A 40 -16.36 25.62 -14.97
C ASN A 40 -14.98 25.17 -14.42
N ASP A 41 -13.90 25.73 -14.97
CA ASP A 41 -12.53 25.46 -14.53
C ASP A 41 -12.30 25.85 -13.06
N GLU A 42 -12.95 26.92 -12.58
CA GLU A 42 -12.86 27.36 -11.19
C GLU A 42 -13.37 26.28 -10.20
N ALA A 43 -14.43 25.55 -10.58
CA ALA A 43 -14.96 24.45 -9.77
C ALA A 43 -14.06 23.21 -9.81
N LEU A 44 -13.36 22.98 -10.92
CA LEU A 44 -12.32 21.94 -11.01
C LEU A 44 -11.14 22.30 -10.11
N ASP A 45 -10.63 23.53 -10.20
CA ASP A 45 -9.52 24.01 -9.36
C ASP A 45 -9.89 23.95 -7.88
N ALA A 46 -11.08 24.41 -7.49
CA ALA A 46 -11.57 24.31 -6.12
C ALA A 46 -11.68 22.85 -5.64
N TYR A 47 -12.06 21.92 -6.52
CA TYR A 47 -12.08 20.50 -6.21
C TYR A 47 -10.66 19.95 -6.00
N LEU A 48 -9.73 20.24 -6.93
CA LEU A 48 -8.33 19.81 -6.85
C LEU A 48 -7.66 20.36 -5.58
N GLU A 49 -7.89 21.62 -5.24
CA GLU A 49 -7.42 22.21 -3.97
C GLU A 49 -8.02 21.51 -2.75
N SER A 50 -9.28 21.07 -2.81
CA SER A 50 -9.95 20.40 -1.70
C SER A 50 -9.38 19.00 -1.40
N ILE A 51 -8.81 18.33 -2.40
CA ILE A 51 -8.20 17.00 -2.28
C ILE A 51 -6.67 17.07 -2.16
N ALA A 52 -6.07 18.23 -2.40
CA ALA A 52 -4.62 18.39 -2.36
C ALA A 52 -4.06 18.17 -0.94
N PRO A 53 -2.95 17.43 -0.80
CA PRO A 53 -2.29 17.29 0.49
C PRO A 53 -1.63 18.60 0.94
N PRO A 54 -1.55 18.86 2.26
CA PRO A 54 -0.73 19.93 2.80
C PRO A 54 0.71 19.85 2.30
N ARG A 55 1.33 21.00 2.03
CA ARG A 55 2.66 21.07 1.39
C ARG A 55 3.74 20.37 2.22
N GLU A 56 3.59 20.33 3.53
CA GLU A 56 4.50 19.67 4.47
C GLU A 56 4.50 18.14 4.34
N LEU A 57 3.47 17.57 3.70
CA LEU A 57 3.37 16.13 3.42
C LEU A 57 3.85 15.77 2.01
N ILE A 58 4.22 16.76 1.19
CA ILE A 58 4.69 16.57 -0.18
C ILE A 58 6.20 16.51 -0.19
N CYS A 59 6.77 15.53 -0.89
CA CYS A 59 8.21 15.44 -1.06
C CYS A 59 8.72 16.57 -1.98
N PRO A 60 9.77 17.31 -1.60
CA PRO A 60 10.34 18.35 -2.46
C PRO A 60 10.97 17.84 -3.76
N ILE A 61 11.36 16.55 -3.83
CA ILE A 61 11.98 15.95 -5.02
C ILE A 61 10.91 15.39 -5.96
N THR A 62 10.03 14.52 -5.46
CA THR A 62 9.01 13.86 -6.31
C THR A 62 7.80 14.73 -6.58
N GLN A 63 7.56 15.75 -5.73
CA GLN A 63 6.32 16.53 -5.72
C GLN A 63 5.06 15.69 -5.48
N GLU A 64 5.22 14.50 -4.88
CA GLU A 64 4.13 13.59 -4.51
C GLU A 64 3.97 13.51 -2.98
N LEU A 65 2.79 13.08 -2.54
CA LEU A 65 2.55 12.75 -1.13
C LEU A 65 3.55 11.68 -0.65
N LEU A 66 4.23 11.96 0.46
CA LEU A 66 5.26 11.08 1.02
C LEU A 66 4.70 9.66 1.33
N ARG A 67 5.47 8.63 0.99
CA ARG A 67 5.20 7.22 1.33
C ARG A 67 6.16 6.74 2.40
N ASP A 68 7.46 6.92 2.18
CA ASP A 68 8.52 6.58 3.14
C ASP A 68 9.34 7.84 3.49
N PRO A 69 8.79 8.74 4.31
CA PRO A 69 9.42 10.01 4.63
C PRO A 69 10.65 9.82 5.52
N VAL A 70 11.78 10.36 5.08
CA VAL A 70 13.05 10.42 5.83
C VAL A 70 13.41 11.86 6.15
N LEU A 71 13.83 12.10 7.39
CA LEU A 71 14.25 13.42 7.87
C LEU A 71 15.76 13.60 7.65
N CYS A 72 16.12 14.72 7.04
CA CYS A 72 17.50 15.13 6.86
C CYS A 72 17.96 16.15 7.91
N SER A 73 19.28 16.33 8.04
CA SER A 73 19.90 17.26 8.99
C SER A 73 19.56 18.73 8.75
N ASP A 74 19.10 19.07 7.55
CA ASP A 74 18.58 20.39 7.17
C ASP A 74 17.12 20.63 7.63
N GLY A 75 16.52 19.68 8.36
CA GLY A 75 15.15 19.73 8.85
C GLY A 75 14.09 19.44 7.79
N HIS A 76 14.47 19.10 6.56
CA HIS A 76 13.52 18.77 5.50
C HIS A 76 13.26 17.27 5.43
N THR A 77 12.05 16.92 5.02
CA THR A 77 11.63 15.53 4.84
C THR A 77 11.57 15.19 3.35
N TYR A 78 12.15 14.06 2.97
CA TYR A 78 12.20 13.59 1.59
C TYR A 78 11.65 12.18 1.49
N GLU A 79 11.24 11.78 0.30
CA GLU A 79 10.94 10.39 0.01
C GLU A 79 12.25 9.59 0.02
N ARG A 80 12.29 8.47 0.76
CA ARG A 80 13.51 7.66 0.90
C ARG A 80 14.09 7.28 -0.45
N SER A 81 13.26 6.75 -1.35
CA SER A 81 13.72 6.25 -2.66
C SER A 81 14.42 7.36 -3.45
N SER A 82 13.83 8.55 -3.50
CA SER A 82 14.37 9.71 -4.22
C SER A 82 15.63 10.26 -3.58
N LEU A 83 15.70 10.29 -2.25
CA LEU A 83 16.90 10.74 -1.55
C LEU A 83 18.07 9.75 -1.72
N VAL A 84 17.79 8.45 -1.70
CA VAL A 84 18.80 7.41 -1.97
C VAL A 84 19.34 7.55 -3.40
N THR A 85 18.46 7.77 -4.38
CA THR A 85 18.87 8.06 -5.77
C THR A 85 19.66 9.37 -5.87
N TRP A 86 19.28 10.39 -5.11
CA TRP A 86 20.01 11.65 -5.05
C TRP A 86 21.46 11.45 -4.57
N PHE A 87 21.66 10.67 -3.52
CA PHE A 87 22.98 10.34 -3.00
C PHE A 87 23.78 9.44 -3.94
N SER A 88 23.13 8.49 -4.63
CA SER A 88 23.82 7.62 -5.59
C SER A 88 24.38 8.37 -6.80
N MET A 89 23.82 9.54 -7.12
CA MET A 89 24.36 10.48 -8.12
C MET A 89 25.57 11.29 -7.61
N GLY A 90 26.07 11.02 -6.41
CA GLY A 90 27.20 11.74 -5.80
C GLY A 90 26.83 13.12 -5.26
N ARG A 91 25.53 13.43 -5.13
CA ARG A 91 25.06 14.71 -4.57
C ARG A 91 24.95 14.57 -3.05
N ASN A 92 25.62 15.43 -2.30
CA ASN A 92 25.62 15.41 -0.83
C ASN A 92 25.04 16.70 -0.22
N ARG A 93 24.27 17.45 -1.01
CA ARG A 93 23.62 18.69 -0.58
C ARG A 93 22.11 18.56 -0.64
N SER A 94 21.44 19.25 0.26
CA SER A 94 19.99 19.38 0.30
C SER A 94 19.44 19.91 -1.04
N PRO A 95 18.46 19.24 -1.66
CA PRO A 95 17.76 19.74 -2.84
C PRO A 95 17.05 21.08 -2.61
N VAL A 96 16.64 21.37 -1.37
CA VAL A 96 15.85 22.57 -1.04
C VAL A 96 16.73 23.72 -0.59
N THR A 97 17.68 23.46 0.32
CA THR A 97 18.46 24.51 0.99
C THR A 97 19.89 24.63 0.46
N ASN A 98 20.34 23.67 -0.37
CA ASN A 98 21.73 23.56 -0.81
C ASN A 98 22.77 23.38 0.33
N SER A 99 22.29 23.15 1.56
CA SER A 99 23.12 22.85 2.73
C SER A 99 23.77 21.48 2.60
N LEU A 100 24.95 21.30 3.20
CA LEU A 100 25.61 19.99 3.24
C LEU A 100 24.82 19.03 4.15
N LEU A 101 24.58 17.81 3.68
CA LEU A 101 23.93 16.77 4.46
C LEU A 101 25.00 15.90 5.11
N GLU A 102 24.99 15.82 6.45
CA GLU A 102 26.05 15.16 7.23
C GLU A 102 25.97 13.63 7.13
N ASP A 103 24.76 13.06 7.06
CA ASP A 103 24.52 11.62 6.98
C ASP A 103 23.94 11.24 5.60
N THR A 104 24.82 10.94 4.64
CA THR A 104 24.43 10.46 3.30
C THR A 104 24.36 8.93 3.19
N SER A 105 24.62 8.20 4.27
CA SER A 105 24.52 6.73 4.26
C SER A 105 23.06 6.28 4.38
N VAL A 106 22.66 5.38 3.48
CA VAL A 106 21.28 4.86 3.42
C VAL A 106 20.82 4.23 4.74
N GLU A 107 21.76 3.60 5.47
CA GLU A 107 21.53 2.94 6.76
C GLU A 107 21.26 3.90 7.91
N ARG A 108 21.71 5.17 7.82
CA ARG A 108 21.52 6.16 8.89
C ARG A 108 20.34 7.10 8.67
N LEU A 109 19.64 6.96 7.54
CA LEU A 109 18.47 7.78 7.26
C LEU A 109 17.36 7.56 8.30
N VAL A 110 17.04 8.62 9.03
CA VAL A 110 16.04 8.61 10.09
C VAL A 110 14.64 8.70 9.50
N ASN A 111 13.78 7.75 9.85
CA ASN A 111 12.37 7.77 9.46
C ASN A 111 11.61 8.88 10.19
N ASN A 112 10.84 9.67 9.43
CA ASN A 112 9.90 10.62 10.00
C ASN A 112 8.53 9.96 10.17
N LEU A 113 8.39 9.16 11.23
CA LEU A 113 7.17 8.40 11.51
C LEU A 113 5.93 9.30 11.71
N ALA A 114 6.11 10.52 12.21
CA ALA A 114 5.02 11.48 12.38
C ALA A 114 4.46 11.94 11.01
N VAL A 115 5.33 12.35 10.09
CA VAL A 115 4.92 12.72 8.72
C VAL A 115 4.36 11.51 7.99
N SER A 116 4.92 10.32 8.19
CA SER A 116 4.36 9.08 7.63
C SER A 116 2.93 8.82 8.10
N GLY A 117 2.67 8.95 9.41
CA GLY A 117 1.33 8.80 9.98
C GLY A 117 0.33 9.84 9.44
N MET A 118 0.73 11.11 9.36
CA MET A 118 -0.11 12.18 8.80
C MET A 118 -0.41 11.96 7.30
N ALA A 119 0.59 11.56 6.53
CA ALA A 119 0.43 11.24 5.12
C ALA A 119 -0.54 10.06 4.93
N ASN A 120 -0.37 8.97 5.68
CA ASN A 120 -1.26 7.81 5.62
C ASN A 120 -2.70 8.17 5.99
N MET A 121 -2.91 8.98 7.04
CA MET A 121 -4.24 9.45 7.41
C MET A 121 -4.89 10.27 6.28
N HIS A 122 -4.11 11.08 5.57
CA HIS A 122 -4.59 11.80 4.39
C HIS A 122 -4.97 10.84 3.25
N ARG A 123 -4.14 9.84 2.94
CA ARG A 123 -4.45 8.79 1.95
C ARG A 123 -5.74 8.06 2.28
N GLU A 124 -5.91 7.64 3.53
CA GLU A 124 -7.11 6.94 3.99
C GLU A 124 -8.35 7.82 3.87
N LYS A 125 -8.24 9.11 4.23
CA LYS A 125 -9.34 10.08 4.09
C LYS A 125 -9.78 10.18 2.64
N LEU A 126 -8.83 10.37 1.71
CA LEU A 126 -9.12 10.41 0.28
C LEU A 126 -9.64 9.06 -0.24
N GLY A 127 -9.10 7.94 0.25
CA GLY A 127 -9.56 6.59 -0.10
C GLY A 127 -11.03 6.36 0.27
N ARG A 128 -11.49 6.85 1.43
CA ARG A 128 -12.92 6.79 1.79
C ARG A 128 -13.80 7.61 0.85
N VAL A 129 -13.33 8.78 0.42
CA VAL A 129 -14.03 9.61 -0.58
C VAL A 129 -14.09 8.87 -1.91
N LEU A 130 -12.96 8.33 -2.36
CA LEU A 130 -12.85 7.50 -3.56
C LEU A 130 -13.86 6.34 -3.52
N LEU A 131 -13.93 5.60 -2.41
CA LEU A 131 -14.85 4.49 -2.26
C LEU A 131 -16.31 4.91 -2.37
N ASN A 132 -16.68 6.04 -1.76
CA ASN A 132 -18.03 6.58 -1.86
C ASN A 132 -18.40 6.97 -3.30
N ILE A 133 -17.46 7.58 -4.03
CA ILE A 133 -17.64 7.92 -5.44
C ILE A 133 -17.80 6.64 -6.26
N CYS A 134 -16.90 5.66 -6.11
CA CYS A 134 -16.98 4.36 -6.81
C CYS A 134 -18.29 3.61 -6.52
N ALA A 135 -18.81 3.67 -5.29
CA ALA A 135 -20.09 3.05 -4.94
C ALA A 135 -21.29 3.71 -5.64
N GLY A 136 -21.17 5.00 -5.96
CA GLY A 136 -22.18 5.80 -6.66
C GLY A 136 -22.23 5.55 -8.18
N VAL A 137 -21.25 4.86 -8.77
CA VAL A 137 -21.11 4.66 -10.24
C VAL A 137 -22.18 3.70 -10.83
N LYS A 138 -23.33 3.47 -10.17
CA LYS A 138 -24.28 2.43 -10.59
C LYS A 138 -24.91 2.68 -11.98
N ARG A 139 -24.91 1.59 -12.75
CA ARG A 139 -25.44 1.36 -14.10
C ARG A 139 -26.88 1.88 -14.29
N ARG A 140 -27.02 3.10 -14.81
CA ARG A 140 -28.19 3.46 -15.63
C ARG A 140 -27.68 4.00 -16.94
N GLY A 141 -28.17 3.41 -18.03
CA GLY A 141 -27.77 3.75 -19.39
C GLY A 141 -27.86 5.26 -19.61
N GLY A 142 -26.75 5.84 -20.08
CA GLY A 142 -26.68 7.22 -20.52
C GLY A 142 -26.84 8.25 -19.41
N GLN A 143 -25.78 8.49 -18.65
CA GLN A 143 -25.22 9.83 -18.43
C GLN A 143 -24.02 9.73 -17.49
N CYS A 144 -22.87 10.06 -18.06
CA CYS A 144 -21.60 10.37 -17.43
C CYS A 144 -21.78 11.27 -16.19
N GLY A 145 -21.36 10.78 -15.02
CA GLY A 145 -21.26 11.63 -13.82
C GLY A 145 -20.04 12.54 -13.82
N ASP A 146 -19.00 12.18 -14.58
CA ASP A 146 -17.76 12.93 -14.80
C ASP A 146 -16.74 12.18 -15.67
N GLY A 147 -17.10 11.08 -16.32
CA GLY A 147 -16.14 10.24 -17.04
C GLY A 147 -15.05 9.60 -16.15
N GLY A 148 -15.18 9.68 -14.82
CA GLY A 148 -14.15 9.21 -13.88
C GLY A 148 -13.11 10.26 -13.48
N VAL A 149 -13.23 11.51 -13.94
CA VAL A 149 -12.25 12.59 -13.63
C VAL A 149 -12.05 12.78 -12.12
N ARG A 150 -13.11 12.67 -11.30
CA ARG A 150 -12.97 12.76 -9.84
C ARG A 150 -12.19 11.59 -9.26
N ILE A 151 -12.35 10.40 -9.83
CA ILE A 151 -11.67 9.17 -9.42
C ILE A 151 -10.18 9.29 -9.75
N GLU A 152 -9.85 9.67 -10.99
CA GLU A 152 -8.47 9.91 -11.43
C GLU A 152 -7.79 10.97 -10.55
N GLY A 153 -8.43 12.12 -10.35
CA GLY A 153 -7.88 13.18 -9.50
C GLY A 153 -7.61 12.75 -8.05
N LEU A 154 -8.47 11.90 -7.46
CA LEU A 154 -8.24 11.35 -6.11
C LEU A 154 -7.07 10.38 -6.07
N VAL A 155 -6.95 9.54 -7.09
CA VAL A 155 -5.88 8.55 -7.23
C VAL A 155 -4.52 9.25 -7.42
N ASP A 156 -4.49 10.28 -8.26
CA ASP A 156 -3.31 11.14 -8.49
C ASP A 156 -2.93 11.94 -7.24
N ALA A 157 -3.92 12.39 -6.46
CA ALA A 157 -3.69 13.01 -5.15
C ALA A 157 -3.17 12.01 -4.08
N GLY A 158 -3.08 10.72 -4.41
CA GLY A 158 -2.50 9.69 -3.57
C GLY A 158 -3.50 8.97 -2.66
N ALA A 159 -4.79 8.97 -3.01
CA ALA A 159 -5.81 8.21 -2.28
C ALA A 159 -5.42 6.74 -2.06
N ASP A 160 -5.77 6.20 -0.90
CA ASP A 160 -5.62 4.77 -0.66
C ASP A 160 -6.67 3.99 -1.47
N VAL A 161 -6.20 3.30 -2.51
CA VAL A 161 -7.03 2.50 -3.43
C VAL A 161 -7.46 1.15 -2.84
N ASN A 162 -6.91 0.76 -1.70
CA ASN A 162 -7.12 -0.55 -1.08
C ASN A 162 -8.08 -0.50 0.12
N VAL A 163 -8.71 0.65 0.38
CA VAL A 163 -9.71 0.78 1.44
C VAL A 163 -10.88 -0.18 1.22
N ARG A 164 -11.42 -0.71 2.33
CA ARG A 164 -12.58 -1.62 2.29
C ARG A 164 -13.83 -0.91 2.80
N GLY A 165 -14.89 -0.99 2.01
CA GLY A 165 -16.18 -0.36 2.30
C GLY A 165 -17.18 -1.34 2.91
N VAL A 166 -18.46 -1.00 2.79
CA VAL A 166 -19.56 -1.89 3.19
C VAL A 166 -19.55 -3.15 2.33
N GLY A 167 -19.62 -4.33 2.96
CA GLY A 167 -19.52 -5.61 2.27
C GLY A 167 -18.08 -6.00 1.90
N GLY A 168 -17.08 -5.33 2.46
CA GLY A 168 -15.66 -5.67 2.28
C GLY A 168 -15.11 -5.33 0.89
N ASN A 169 -15.90 -4.71 0.03
CA ASN A 169 -15.52 -4.34 -1.33
C ASN A 169 -14.46 -3.22 -1.31
N THR A 170 -13.45 -3.36 -2.17
CA THR A 170 -12.48 -2.31 -2.48
C THR A 170 -13.01 -1.41 -3.62
N PRO A 171 -12.45 -0.22 -3.84
CA PRO A 171 -12.75 0.59 -5.03
C PRO A 171 -12.69 -0.20 -6.34
N LEU A 172 -11.70 -1.10 -6.48
CA LEU A 172 -11.57 -1.97 -7.65
C LEU A 172 -12.75 -2.93 -7.81
N HIS A 173 -13.24 -3.56 -6.74
CA HIS A 173 -14.45 -4.41 -6.80
C HIS A 173 -15.67 -3.64 -7.31
N LEU A 174 -15.84 -2.39 -6.85
CA LEU A 174 -16.99 -1.56 -7.22
C LEU A 174 -16.93 -1.15 -8.70
N LEU A 175 -15.75 -0.79 -9.20
CA LEU A 175 -15.55 -0.43 -10.61
C LEU A 175 -15.78 -1.64 -11.53
N ILE A 176 -15.30 -2.82 -11.16
CA ILE A 176 -15.57 -4.07 -11.88
C ILE A 176 -17.08 -4.36 -11.92
N GLN A 177 -17.78 -4.25 -10.79
CA GLN A 177 -19.24 -4.45 -10.74
C GLN A 177 -20.02 -3.41 -11.56
N SER A 178 -19.48 -2.19 -11.69
CA SER A 178 -20.06 -1.14 -12.51
C SER A 178 -19.83 -1.36 -14.01
N GLY A 179 -18.78 -2.10 -14.38
CA GLY A 179 -18.39 -2.42 -15.75
C GLY A 179 -17.42 -1.41 -16.38
N ASN A 180 -16.80 -0.54 -15.58
CA ASN A 180 -15.86 0.45 -16.06
C ASN A 180 -14.44 -0.13 -16.09
N ILE A 181 -14.09 -0.80 -17.20
CA ILE A 181 -12.76 -1.42 -17.38
C ILE A 181 -11.65 -0.36 -17.35
N ASN A 182 -11.80 0.76 -18.04
CA ASN A 182 -10.78 1.82 -18.12
C ASN A 182 -10.36 2.36 -16.74
N LEU A 183 -11.34 2.70 -15.90
CA LEU A 183 -11.08 3.17 -14.54
C LEU A 183 -10.52 2.06 -13.65
N SER A 184 -10.89 0.81 -13.90
CA SER A 184 -10.30 -0.35 -13.21
C SER A 184 -8.82 -0.51 -13.56
N ILE A 185 -8.45 -0.36 -14.84
CA ILE A 185 -7.05 -0.37 -15.30
C ILE A 185 -6.27 0.79 -14.69
N HIS A 186 -6.87 1.98 -14.61
CA HIS A 186 -6.24 3.13 -13.96
C HIS A 186 -5.92 2.82 -12.49
N LEU A 187 -6.84 2.24 -11.71
CA LEU A 187 -6.54 1.80 -10.34
C LEU A 187 -5.42 0.73 -10.28
N LEU A 188 -5.38 -0.21 -11.23
CA LEU A 188 -4.33 -1.24 -11.29
C LEU A 188 -2.93 -0.67 -11.56
N ASN A 189 -2.84 0.52 -12.16
CA ASN A 189 -1.57 1.23 -12.32
C ASN A 189 -1.13 1.94 -11.05
N HIS A 190 -2.03 2.20 -10.10
CA HIS A 190 -1.78 2.90 -8.83
C HIS A 190 -1.81 1.97 -7.60
N ASP A 191 -1.15 0.80 -7.69
CA ASP A 191 -0.98 -0.16 -6.58
C ASP A 191 -2.29 -0.76 -5.99
N ALA A 192 -3.35 -0.88 -6.80
CA ALA A 192 -4.54 -1.61 -6.38
C ALA A 192 -4.26 -3.10 -6.20
N ASN A 193 -4.62 -3.62 -5.02
CA ASN A 193 -4.38 -5.00 -4.64
C ASN A 193 -5.54 -5.89 -5.10
N VAL A 194 -5.24 -6.78 -6.04
CA VAL A 194 -6.19 -7.73 -6.64
C VAL A 194 -6.52 -8.93 -5.73
N THR A 195 -5.67 -9.22 -4.74
CA THR A 195 -5.81 -10.39 -3.84
C THR A 195 -6.77 -10.16 -2.69
N LEU A 196 -7.22 -8.92 -2.48
CA LEU A 196 -8.16 -8.60 -1.41
C LEU A 196 -9.51 -9.21 -1.72
N THR A 197 -10.10 -9.88 -0.73
CA THR A 197 -11.44 -10.44 -0.83
C THR A 197 -12.48 -9.55 -0.18
N ASN A 198 -13.68 -9.53 -0.75
CA ASN A 198 -14.85 -8.93 -0.14
C ASN A 198 -15.45 -9.84 0.94
N ASP A 199 -16.54 -9.40 1.59
CA ASP A 199 -17.18 -10.19 2.67
C ASP A 199 -17.86 -11.46 2.15
N ALA A 200 -18.07 -11.58 0.83
CA ALA A 200 -18.52 -12.82 0.18
C ALA A 200 -17.36 -13.78 -0.14
N GLY A 201 -16.11 -13.42 0.19
CA GLY A 201 -14.93 -14.21 -0.10
C GLY A 201 -14.48 -14.16 -1.57
N MET A 202 -15.07 -13.28 -2.38
CA MET A 202 -14.68 -13.08 -3.78
C MET A 202 -13.55 -12.07 -3.86
N ASP A 203 -12.51 -12.40 -4.63
CA ASP A 203 -11.47 -11.45 -5.03
C ASP A 203 -11.91 -10.66 -6.28
N CYS A 204 -11.02 -9.79 -6.78
CA CYS A 204 -11.30 -8.98 -7.97
C CYS A 204 -11.45 -9.83 -9.24
N ILE A 205 -10.73 -10.95 -9.35
CA ILE A 205 -10.75 -11.84 -10.51
C ILE A 205 -12.09 -12.58 -10.57
N ALA A 206 -12.49 -13.22 -9.47
CA ALA A 206 -13.76 -13.90 -9.32
C ALA A 206 -14.93 -12.93 -9.55
N THR A 207 -14.83 -11.70 -9.07
CA THR A 207 -15.84 -10.66 -9.33
C THR A 207 -15.93 -10.31 -10.81
N ALA A 208 -14.80 -10.23 -11.52
CA ALA A 208 -14.76 -9.98 -12.97
C ALA A 208 -15.31 -11.15 -13.79
N GLU A 209 -14.99 -12.39 -13.40
CA GLU A 209 -15.54 -13.61 -14.02
C GLU A 209 -17.07 -13.70 -13.83
N GLU A 210 -17.57 -13.38 -12.63
CA GLU A 210 -19.00 -13.30 -12.36
C GLU A 210 -19.69 -12.26 -13.26
N MET A 211 -19.03 -11.12 -13.48
CA MET A 211 -19.51 -10.06 -14.36
C MET A 211 -19.53 -10.48 -15.84
N LEU A 212 -18.50 -11.20 -16.29
CA LEU A 212 -18.45 -11.76 -17.64
C LEU A 212 -19.59 -12.76 -17.90
N LEU A 213 -19.89 -13.64 -16.94
CA LEU A 213 -21.03 -14.56 -17.04
C LEU A 213 -22.38 -13.82 -17.12
N LYS A 214 -22.54 -12.72 -16.38
CA LYS A 214 -23.73 -11.86 -16.45
C LYS A 214 -23.88 -11.16 -17.80
N ILE A 215 -22.77 -10.83 -18.47
CA ILE A 215 -22.76 -10.24 -19.82
C ILE A 215 -23.14 -11.30 -20.85
N GLN A 216 -22.50 -12.47 -20.81
CA GLN A 216 -22.77 -13.58 -21.73
C GLN A 216 -24.24 -14.04 -21.69
N SER A 217 -24.83 -14.12 -20.49
CA SER A 217 -26.23 -14.53 -20.31
C SER A 217 -27.26 -13.50 -20.79
N ARG A 218 -26.87 -12.23 -20.97
CA ARG A 218 -27.78 -11.17 -21.43
C ARG A 218 -27.98 -11.17 -22.94
N GLN A 219 -27.14 -11.88 -23.72
CA GLN A 219 -27.33 -12.14 -25.15
C GLN A 219 -27.58 -10.88 -26.02
N ILE A 220 -27.11 -9.71 -25.54
CA ILE A 220 -27.33 -8.38 -26.14
C ILE A 220 -25.99 -7.68 -26.46
N ASP A 221 -24.88 -8.09 -25.85
CA ASP A 221 -23.60 -7.39 -25.96
C ASP A 221 -22.76 -7.88 -27.15
N SER A 222 -22.01 -6.96 -27.77
CA SER A 222 -21.12 -7.25 -28.90
C SER A 222 -19.98 -8.19 -28.47
N GLN A 223 -19.48 -9.00 -29.41
CA GLN A 223 -18.30 -9.85 -29.20
C GLN A 223 -17.08 -9.03 -28.70
N GLU A 224 -16.96 -7.78 -29.15
CA GLU A 224 -15.92 -6.83 -28.74
C GLU A 224 -15.94 -6.57 -27.22
N SER A 225 -17.12 -6.43 -26.61
CA SER A 225 -17.22 -6.25 -25.15
C SER A 225 -16.74 -7.49 -24.39
N ILE A 226 -17.01 -8.69 -24.92
CA ILE A 226 -16.57 -9.95 -24.29
C ILE A 226 -15.04 -10.07 -24.34
N ASP A 227 -14.43 -9.69 -25.46
CA ASP A 227 -12.99 -9.74 -25.65
C ASP A 227 -12.26 -8.73 -24.73
N ASP A 228 -12.82 -7.53 -24.52
CA ASP A 228 -12.31 -6.55 -23.57
C ASP A 228 -12.28 -7.08 -22.13
N TRP A 229 -13.35 -7.77 -21.71
CA TRP A 229 -13.42 -8.40 -20.39
C TRP A 229 -12.43 -9.55 -20.23
N ASN A 230 -12.26 -10.38 -21.26
CA ASN A 230 -11.26 -11.45 -21.25
C ASN A 230 -9.84 -10.88 -21.13
N GLY A 231 -9.51 -9.85 -21.90
CA GLY A 231 -8.23 -9.15 -21.81
C GLY A 231 -7.99 -8.55 -20.43
N PHE A 232 -9.03 -7.93 -19.84
CA PHE A 232 -8.96 -7.37 -18.49
C PHE A 232 -8.75 -8.44 -17.40
N ILE A 233 -9.42 -9.59 -17.50
CA ILE A 233 -9.25 -10.70 -16.56
C ILE A 233 -7.82 -11.26 -16.62
N GLU A 234 -7.25 -11.39 -17.81
CA GLU A 234 -5.86 -11.84 -17.96
C GLU A 234 -4.87 -10.82 -17.35
N GLU A 235 -5.13 -9.52 -17.49
CA GLU A 235 -4.33 -8.48 -16.83
C GLU A 235 -4.42 -8.56 -15.29
N LEU A 236 -5.60 -8.83 -14.72
CA LEU A 236 -5.77 -9.05 -13.29
C LEU A 236 -4.94 -10.25 -12.80
N LYS A 237 -5.01 -11.39 -13.51
CA LYS A 237 -4.21 -12.59 -13.18
C LYS A 237 -2.71 -12.32 -13.26
N ARG A 238 -2.27 -11.55 -14.26
CA ARG A 238 -0.86 -11.15 -14.40
C ARG A 238 -0.39 -10.33 -13.20
N LYS A 239 -1.20 -9.36 -12.74
CA LYS A 239 -0.92 -8.55 -11.55
C LYS A 239 -0.91 -9.38 -10.27
N GLU A 240 -1.83 -10.33 -10.13
CA GLU A 240 -1.86 -11.26 -9.00
C GLU A 240 -0.56 -12.09 -8.94
N ALA A 241 -0.16 -12.68 -10.07
CA ALA A 241 1.05 -13.47 -10.17
C ALA A 241 2.30 -12.65 -9.82
N LEU A 242 2.34 -11.37 -10.23
CA LEU A 242 3.42 -10.45 -9.89
C LEU A 242 3.49 -10.15 -8.39
N GLU A 243 2.35 -9.87 -7.75
CA GLU A 243 2.29 -9.62 -6.29
C GLU A 243 2.65 -10.87 -5.49
N LYS A 244 2.18 -12.04 -5.92
CA LYS A 244 2.57 -13.33 -5.33
C LYS A 244 4.08 -13.57 -5.47
N ALA A 245 4.64 -13.36 -6.66
CA ALA A 245 6.08 -13.50 -6.87
C ALA A 245 6.90 -12.52 -6.01
N ARG A 246 6.42 -11.28 -5.83
CA ARG A 246 7.05 -10.25 -5.00
C ARG A 246 7.04 -10.63 -3.52
N THR A 247 5.90 -11.10 -3.01
CA THR A 247 5.76 -11.55 -1.62
C THR A 247 6.63 -12.77 -1.35
N GLU A 248 6.62 -13.77 -2.25
CA GLU A 248 7.50 -14.94 -2.17
C GLU A 248 8.99 -14.58 -2.24
N ALA A 249 9.38 -13.63 -3.09
CA ALA A 249 10.76 -13.14 -3.16
C ALA A 249 11.18 -12.45 -1.85
N ARG A 250 10.30 -11.62 -1.27
CA ARG A 250 10.54 -10.98 0.03
C ARG A 250 10.70 -12.00 1.15
N ASP A 251 9.83 -13.01 1.20
CA ASP A 251 9.92 -14.06 2.21
C ASP A 251 11.18 -14.90 2.06
N ARG A 252 11.57 -15.25 0.82
CA ARG A 252 12.84 -15.93 0.54
C ARG A 252 14.06 -15.11 0.98
N ALA A 253 14.09 -13.81 0.69
CA ALA A 253 15.16 -12.92 1.12
C ALA A 253 15.25 -12.84 2.65
N ARG A 254 14.10 -12.77 3.33
CA ARG A 254 14.04 -12.78 4.80
C ARG A 254 14.55 -14.10 5.39
N THR A 255 14.16 -15.25 4.83
CA THR A 255 14.66 -16.55 5.28
C THR A 255 16.16 -16.69 5.06
N GLN A 256 16.65 -16.27 3.89
CA GLN A 256 18.07 -16.29 3.57
C GLN A 256 18.88 -15.41 4.54
N ALA A 257 18.45 -14.17 4.79
CA ALA A 257 19.13 -13.27 5.72
C ALA A 257 19.17 -13.83 7.16
N ASN A 258 18.08 -14.48 7.60
CA ASN A 258 18.02 -15.14 8.90
C ASN A 258 18.99 -16.34 8.99
N ASP A 259 19.11 -17.12 7.93
CA ASP A 259 20.02 -18.27 7.90
C ASP A 259 21.48 -17.82 7.83
N GLU A 260 21.81 -16.82 7.02
CA GLU A 260 23.13 -16.18 7.02
C GLU A 260 23.49 -15.57 8.39
N HIS A 261 22.51 -15.01 9.10
CA HIS A 261 22.72 -14.52 10.45
C HIS A 261 23.02 -15.67 11.43
N ARG A 262 22.30 -16.79 11.34
CA ARG A 262 22.54 -17.99 12.15
C ARG A 262 23.91 -18.60 11.89
N GLU A 263 24.33 -18.68 10.63
CA GLU A 263 25.66 -19.16 10.25
C GLU A 263 26.77 -18.26 10.79
N ARG A 264 26.62 -16.93 10.64
CA ARG A 264 27.55 -15.97 11.26
C ARG A 264 27.68 -16.18 12.76
N GLN A 265 26.56 -16.33 13.48
CA GLN A 265 26.63 -16.62 14.92
C GLN A 265 27.31 -17.96 15.24
N ARG A 266 27.09 -19.01 14.45
CA ARG A 266 27.78 -20.31 14.61
C ARG A 266 29.29 -20.18 14.43
N THR A 267 29.73 -19.45 13.41
CA THR A 267 31.17 -19.24 13.15
C THR A 267 31.84 -18.43 14.27
N LEU A 268 31.20 -17.36 14.74
CA LEU A 268 31.68 -16.56 15.88
C LEU A 268 31.78 -17.40 17.15
N ALA A 269 30.76 -18.23 17.44
CA ALA A 269 30.77 -19.12 18.60
C ALA A 269 31.86 -20.20 18.50
N ALA A 270 32.12 -20.74 17.31
CA ALA A 270 33.20 -21.71 17.09
C ALA A 270 34.59 -21.08 17.31
N ASN A 271 34.81 -19.87 16.79
CA ASN A 271 36.05 -19.11 16.98
C ASN A 271 36.28 -18.73 18.45
N ALA A 272 35.21 -18.37 19.18
CA ALA A 272 35.27 -18.10 20.62
C ALA A 272 35.61 -19.37 21.44
N ARG A 273 35.10 -20.54 21.04
CA ARG A 273 35.48 -21.82 21.67
C ARG A 273 36.95 -22.19 21.40
N ALA A 274 37.43 -21.95 20.19
CA ALA A 274 38.81 -22.23 19.82
C ALA A 274 39.80 -21.34 20.61
N SER A 275 39.51 -20.04 20.75
CA SER A 275 40.35 -19.10 21.51
C SER A 275 40.37 -19.37 23.02
N ASN A 276 39.28 -19.89 23.60
CA ASN A 276 39.24 -20.29 25.01
C ASN A 276 39.99 -21.60 25.33
N SER A 277 40.48 -22.35 24.32
CA SER A 277 41.29 -23.55 24.55
C SER A 277 42.74 -23.24 24.92
N ASP A 278 43.25 -22.03 24.61
CA ASP A 278 44.65 -21.64 24.86
C ASP A 278 44.86 -20.91 26.19
N ASN A 279 43.79 -20.39 26.82
CA ASN A 279 43.84 -19.82 28.16
C ASN A 279 43.05 -20.71 29.12
N GLY A 280 43.75 -21.48 29.95
CA GLY A 280 43.22 -22.46 30.91
C GLY A 280 42.35 -21.91 32.04
N THR A 281 41.52 -20.90 31.80
CA THR A 281 40.49 -20.42 32.73
C THR A 281 39.14 -21.03 32.34
N ASN A 282 38.73 -22.05 33.09
CA ASN A 282 37.38 -22.62 33.09
C ASN A 282 36.33 -21.55 33.47
N ILE A 283 35.91 -20.71 32.53
CA ILE A 283 34.68 -19.93 32.66
C ILE A 283 33.60 -20.59 31.81
N ARG A 284 32.94 -21.60 32.40
CA ARG A 284 31.66 -22.10 31.89
C ARG A 284 30.58 -21.07 32.23
N GLY A 285 30.41 -20.06 31.39
CA GLY A 285 29.32 -19.08 31.49
C GLY A 285 28.71 -18.80 30.13
N LEU A 286 27.38 -18.60 30.08
CA LEU A 286 26.75 -17.87 28.96
C LEU A 286 27.52 -16.55 28.84
N GLY A 287 28.13 -16.28 27.67
CA GLY A 287 29.08 -15.19 27.48
C GLY A 287 28.55 -13.83 27.96
N ARG A 288 29.48 -12.91 28.26
CA ARG A 288 29.14 -11.56 28.72
C ARG A 288 28.36 -10.81 27.64
N LEU A 289 27.24 -10.19 28.04
CA LEU A 289 26.34 -9.41 27.18
C LEU A 289 27.06 -8.24 26.48
N GLU A 290 28.16 -7.80 27.07
CA GLU A 290 28.96 -6.63 26.70
C GLU A 290 29.77 -6.88 25.41
N ASP A 291 30.10 -8.14 25.11
CA ASP A 291 30.91 -8.51 23.94
C ASP A 291 30.06 -8.99 22.74
N GLY A 292 28.73 -9.14 22.91
CA GLY A 292 27.84 -9.72 21.89
C GLY A 292 28.11 -11.20 21.57
N ILE A 293 29.02 -11.85 22.30
CA ILE A 293 29.40 -13.26 22.13
C ILE A 293 28.56 -14.11 23.08
N GLY A 294 27.32 -14.40 22.68
CA GLY A 294 26.42 -15.28 23.43
C GLY A 294 25.45 -16.00 22.51
N TYR A 295 25.51 -17.33 22.48
CA TYR A 295 24.43 -18.14 21.92
C TYR A 295 23.23 -18.01 22.86
N PHE A 296 22.25 -17.20 22.47
CA PHE A 296 20.93 -17.22 23.11
C PHE A 296 20.11 -18.34 22.46
N PRO A 297 19.78 -19.41 23.20
CA PRO A 297 18.86 -20.42 22.69
C PRO A 297 17.53 -19.74 22.34
N SER A 298 16.81 -20.29 21.37
CA SER A 298 15.45 -19.82 21.08
C SER A 298 14.60 -19.85 22.35
N LEU A 299 13.57 -19.02 22.41
CA LEU A 299 12.62 -18.99 23.54
C LEU A 299 12.06 -20.39 23.87
N ALA A 300 11.84 -21.21 22.84
CA ALA A 300 11.49 -22.61 22.96
C ALA A 300 12.60 -23.46 23.62
N ALA A 301 13.86 -23.29 23.21
CA ALA A 301 15.00 -23.99 23.81
C ALA A 301 15.26 -23.58 25.27
N LEU A 302 15.01 -22.30 25.64
CA LEU A 302 15.10 -21.82 27.01
C LEU A 302 14.00 -22.39 27.91
N GLN A 303 12.79 -22.63 27.38
CA GLN A 303 11.69 -23.29 28.11
C GLN A 303 12.03 -24.74 28.49
N PHE A 304 12.75 -25.48 27.63
CA PHE A 304 13.15 -26.87 27.93
C PHE A 304 14.35 -26.96 28.89
N GLN A 305 15.14 -25.91 29.03
CA GLN A 305 16.34 -25.92 29.88
C GLN A 305 16.07 -25.52 31.34
N SER A 306 14.81 -25.24 31.73
CA SER A 306 14.46 -24.77 33.09
C SER A 306 15.17 -23.47 33.51
N SER A 307 15.72 -22.73 32.54
CA SER A 307 16.53 -21.52 32.76
C SER A 307 15.69 -20.24 32.81
N ILE A 308 14.39 -20.33 32.54
CA ILE A 308 13.44 -19.25 32.72
C ILE A 308 12.72 -19.51 34.05
N PRO A 309 12.77 -18.59 35.04
CA PRO A 309 11.92 -18.72 36.22
C PRO A 309 10.46 -18.82 35.76
N GLY A 310 9.70 -19.74 36.34
CA GLY A 310 8.28 -19.88 36.04
C GLY A 310 7.57 -18.52 36.11
N PRO A 311 6.46 -18.34 35.37
CA PRO A 311 5.74 -17.07 35.34
C PRO A 311 5.50 -16.57 36.76
N SER A 312 5.67 -15.27 36.98
CA SER A 312 5.45 -14.67 38.30
C SER A 312 4.10 -15.12 38.87
N PRO A 313 3.96 -15.28 40.20
CA PRO A 313 2.74 -15.83 40.80
C PRO A 313 1.46 -15.11 40.34
N SER A 314 1.53 -13.81 40.07
CA SER A 314 0.41 -13.03 39.52
C SER A 314 0.03 -13.41 38.09
N VAL A 315 1.02 -13.67 37.22
CA VAL A 315 0.80 -14.10 35.84
C VAL A 315 0.29 -15.53 35.80
N ALA A 316 0.86 -16.43 36.60
CA ALA A 316 0.38 -17.81 36.73
C ALA A 316 -1.07 -17.87 37.25
N GLN A 317 -1.41 -17.02 38.23
CA GLN A 317 -2.79 -16.90 38.74
C GLN A 317 -3.75 -16.34 37.67
N TYR A 318 -3.31 -15.36 36.89
CA TYR A 318 -4.10 -14.82 35.79
C TYR A 318 -4.36 -15.87 34.71
N GLU A 319 -3.31 -16.59 34.26
CA GLU A 319 -3.44 -17.66 33.28
C GLU A 319 -4.35 -18.79 33.77
N ASN A 320 -4.25 -19.19 35.04
CA ASN A 320 -5.13 -20.22 35.59
C ASN A 320 -6.59 -19.76 35.65
N ARG A 321 -6.86 -18.51 36.03
CA ARG A 321 -8.22 -17.95 36.00
C ARG A 321 -8.80 -17.90 34.59
N GLU A 322 -8.00 -17.53 33.60
CA GLU A 322 -8.43 -17.50 32.20
C GLU A 322 -8.65 -18.91 31.65
N LYS A 323 -7.82 -19.90 32.01
CA LYS A 323 -8.06 -21.31 31.68
C LYS A 323 -9.36 -21.85 32.29
N GLU A 324 -9.65 -21.54 33.56
CA GLU A 324 -10.91 -21.93 34.21
C GLU A 324 -12.13 -21.22 33.61
N ARG A 325 -11.96 -19.99 33.13
CA ARG A 325 -13.02 -19.26 32.40
C ARG A 325 -13.29 -19.91 31.06
N LEU A 326 -12.26 -20.19 30.27
CA LEU A 326 -12.36 -20.86 28.98
C LEU A 326 -12.96 -22.26 29.11
N ASP A 327 -12.55 -23.04 30.11
CA ASP A 327 -13.12 -24.37 30.37
C ASP A 327 -14.61 -24.31 30.71
N ARG A 328 -15.04 -23.32 31.50
CA ARG A 328 -16.47 -23.08 31.77
C ARG A 328 -17.23 -22.69 30.51
N ILE A 329 -16.69 -21.79 29.71
CA ILE A 329 -17.31 -21.38 28.43
C ILE A 329 -17.45 -22.58 27.51
N LEU A 330 -16.39 -23.39 27.37
CA LEU A 330 -16.38 -24.56 26.51
C LEU A 330 -17.40 -25.62 26.96
N LYS A 331 -17.56 -25.82 28.27
CA LYS A 331 -18.61 -26.70 28.83
C LYS A 331 -20.01 -26.18 28.57
N ILE A 332 -20.24 -24.87 28.67
CA ILE A 332 -21.55 -24.26 28.38
C ILE A 332 -21.88 -24.39 26.90
N VAL A 333 -20.95 -24.03 26.01
CA VAL A 333 -21.12 -24.16 24.56
C VAL A 333 -21.34 -25.62 24.18
N GLY A 334 -20.53 -26.54 24.72
CA GLY A 334 -20.70 -27.98 24.50
C GLY A 334 -22.06 -28.50 24.98
N GLY A 335 -22.56 -28.03 26.14
CA GLY A 335 -23.88 -28.38 26.65
C GLY A 335 -25.03 -27.87 25.79
N ILE A 336 -24.92 -26.64 25.26
CA ILE A 336 -25.91 -26.05 24.34
C ILE A 336 -25.96 -26.85 23.04
N VAL A 337 -24.80 -27.18 22.47
CA VAL A 337 -24.70 -28.01 21.26
C VAL A 337 -25.30 -29.39 21.52
N PHE A 338 -25.01 -30.01 22.66
CA PHE A 338 -25.56 -31.31 23.02
C PHE A 338 -27.10 -31.30 23.17
N LEU A 339 -27.66 -30.26 23.81
CA LEU A 339 -29.10 -30.07 23.92
C LEU A 339 -29.78 -29.85 22.56
N TYR A 340 -29.14 -29.09 21.67
CA TYR A 340 -29.61 -28.89 20.30
C TYR A 340 -29.73 -30.21 19.54
N PHE A 341 -28.73 -31.10 19.68
CA PHE A 341 -28.75 -32.44 19.07
C PHE A 341 -29.79 -33.40 19.66
N LEU A 342 -30.24 -33.18 20.90
CA LEU A 342 -31.30 -34.00 21.51
C LEU A 342 -32.72 -33.50 21.20
N LEU A 343 -32.85 -32.23 20.79
CA LEU A 343 -34.13 -31.58 20.49
C LEU A 343 -34.41 -31.45 18.98
N SER A 344 -33.47 -31.86 18.13
CA SER A 344 -33.59 -31.90 16.65
C SER A 344 -33.78 -33.33 16.18
#